data_AF-A0A9X5I8Y0-F1
#
_entry.id   AF-A0A9X5I8Y0-F1
#
_cell.length_a   1.000
_cell.length_b   1.000
_cell.length_c   1.000
_cell.angle_alpha   90.00
_cell.angle_beta   90.00
_cell.angle_gamma   90.00
#
_symmetry.space_group_name_H-M   'P 1'
#
loop_
_entity.id
_entity.type
_entity.pdbx_description
1 polymer ?
#
loop_
_entity_poly.entity_id
_entity_poly.type
_entity_poly.pdbx_seq_one_letter_code
_entity_poly.pdbx_strand_id
1 'polypeptide(L)'
;MRQIYTSPRQDNIDRVVALLTEQGIETTVTNRSSWNRPTYQRFSYSQRNNDRDSWPQVWVKSADDFPKARGLLKDIGIEPVVRFQEELRLHRQPDYRPPAQRTASRVRLMVLAIVAGVMLVVVLKATQVL
;
A
#
# COMPACT_ATOMS: atom_id res chain seq x y z
N MET A 1 7.54 17.51 -9.52
CA MET A 1 6.40 16.71 -10.00
C MET A 1 6.87 15.33 -10.39
N ARG A 2 6.10 14.27 -10.06
CA ARG A 2 6.43 12.89 -10.42
C ARG A 2 5.20 12.15 -10.93
N GLN A 3 5.35 11.39 -12.02
CA GLN A 3 4.28 10.58 -12.58
C GLN A 3 3.95 9.44 -11.61
N ILE A 4 2.65 9.24 -11.36
CA ILE A 4 2.15 8.22 -10.44
C ILE A 4 1.31 7.16 -11.16
N TYR A 5 0.59 7.54 -12.22
CA TYR A 5 -0.31 6.62 -12.92
C TYR A 5 -0.45 7.00 -14.41
N THR A 6 -0.72 6.01 -15.27
CA THR A 6 -1.02 6.22 -16.69
C THR A 6 -1.94 5.12 -17.19
N SER A 7 -2.89 5.49 -18.04
CA SER A 7 -3.86 4.58 -18.63
C SER A 7 -4.38 5.14 -19.95
N PRO A 8 -4.65 4.30 -20.96
CA PRO A 8 -5.29 4.76 -22.19
C PRO A 8 -6.76 5.16 -21.97
N ARG A 9 -7.37 4.77 -20.83
CA ARG A 9 -8.77 5.05 -20.51
C ARG A 9 -8.89 6.30 -19.65
N GLN A 10 -9.58 7.31 -20.17
CA GLN A 10 -9.78 8.58 -19.48
C GLN A 10 -10.56 8.43 -18.16
N ASP A 11 -11.58 7.57 -18.12
CA ASP A 11 -12.33 7.29 -16.89
C ASP A 11 -11.43 6.81 -15.73
N ASN A 12 -10.39 6.03 -16.03
CA ASN A 12 -9.46 5.55 -15.01
C ASN A 12 -8.61 6.70 -14.44
N ILE A 13 -8.21 7.62 -15.31
CA ILE A 13 -7.46 8.83 -14.91
C ILE A 13 -8.32 9.69 -13.99
N ASP A 14 -9.58 9.90 -14.37
CA ASP A 14 -10.51 10.74 -13.61
C ASP A 14 -10.80 10.13 -12.23
N ARG A 15 -10.97 8.81 -12.15
CA ARG A 15 -11.11 8.09 -10.87
C ARG A 15 -9.88 8.20 -9.98
N VAL A 16 -8.68 8.05 -10.55
CA VAL A 16 -7.43 8.17 -9.77
C VAL A 16 -7.22 9.61 -9.29
N VAL A 17 -7.54 10.60 -10.12
CA VAL A 17 -7.49 12.02 -9.73
C VAL A 17 -8.48 12.30 -8.60
N ALA A 18 -9.73 11.83 -8.70
CA ALA A 18 -10.72 11.97 -7.64
C ALA A 18 -10.23 11.34 -6.33
N LEU A 19 -9.76 10.09 -6.37
CA LEU A 19 -9.21 9.38 -5.21
C LEU A 19 -8.07 10.15 -4.53
N LEU A 20 -7.11 10.67 -5.31
CA LEU A 20 -5.97 11.40 -4.75
C LEU A 20 -6.42 12.76 -4.19
N THR A 21 -7.38 13.42 -4.85
CA THR A 21 -7.95 14.70 -4.41
C THR A 21 -8.71 14.56 -3.09
N GLU A 22 -9.49 13.50 -2.92
CA GLU A 22 -10.19 13.17 -1.66
C GLU A 22 -9.23 13.01 -0.48
N GLN A 23 -7.98 12.60 -0.75
CA GLN A 23 -6.92 12.44 0.25
C GLN A 23 -6.05 13.70 0.43
N GLY A 24 -6.46 14.81 -0.20
CA GLY A 24 -5.79 16.11 -0.14
C GLY A 24 -4.49 16.17 -0.94
N ILE A 25 -4.29 15.28 -1.92
CA ILE A 25 -3.07 15.21 -2.73
C ILE A 25 -3.30 16.00 -4.03
N GLU A 26 -2.47 17.01 -4.25
CA GLU A 26 -2.57 17.84 -5.45
C GLU A 26 -1.96 17.16 -6.68
N THR A 27 -2.77 17.05 -7.75
CA THR A 27 -2.37 16.36 -8.98
C THR A 27 -2.51 17.25 -10.22
N THR A 28 -1.76 16.90 -11.27
CA THR A 28 -1.86 17.43 -12.63
C THR A 28 -2.03 16.28 -13.61
N VAL A 29 -2.85 16.47 -14.64
CA VAL A 29 -3.01 15.48 -15.72
C VAL A 29 -2.37 16.01 -17.01
N THR A 30 -1.55 15.20 -17.66
CA THR A 30 -1.00 15.46 -18.99
C THR A 30 -1.63 14.53 -20.03
N ASN A 31 -1.54 14.91 -21.31
CA ASN A 31 -2.06 14.13 -22.45
C ASN A 31 -3.56 13.77 -22.35
N ARG A 32 -4.34 14.58 -21.61
CA ARG A 32 -5.79 14.41 -21.54
C ARG A 32 -6.40 14.82 -22.87
N SER A 33 -7.19 13.93 -23.47
CA SER A 33 -8.04 14.28 -24.62
C SER A 33 -9.13 15.25 -24.17
N SER A 34 -9.30 16.35 -24.90
CA SER A 34 -10.46 17.25 -24.74
C SER A 34 -11.76 16.61 -25.24
N TRP A 35 -11.64 15.58 -26.08
CA TRP A 35 -12.75 14.91 -26.70
C TRP A 35 -13.03 13.58 -25.98
N ASN A 36 -14.17 13.50 -25.30
CA ASN A 36 -14.61 12.33 -24.54
C ASN A 36 -15.20 11.28 -25.49
N ARG A 37 -14.36 10.37 -26.02
CA ARG A 37 -14.82 9.23 -26.82
C ARG A 37 -15.10 8.04 -25.91
N PRO A 38 -16.22 7.33 -26.13
CA PRO A 38 -16.40 6.01 -25.52
C PRO A 38 -15.24 5.10 -25.91
N THR A 39 -14.38 4.77 -24.94
CA THR A 39 -13.19 3.95 -25.18
C THR A 39 -13.57 2.47 -25.08
N TYR A 40 -14.38 2.00 -26.03
CA TYR A 40 -14.73 0.57 -26.19
C TYR A 40 -13.65 -0.23 -26.92
N GLN A 41 -12.49 0.37 -27.16
CA GLN A 41 -11.42 -0.25 -27.91
C GLN A 41 -10.94 -1.50 -27.17
N ARG A 42 -11.19 -2.67 -27.78
CA ARG A 42 -10.76 -3.96 -27.25
C ARG A 42 -9.24 -3.97 -27.20
N PHE A 43 -8.71 -4.60 -26.15
CA PHE A 43 -7.27 -4.85 -26.04
C PHE A 43 -6.82 -5.61 -27.29
N SER A 44 -5.87 -5.04 -28.03
CA SER A 44 -5.29 -5.67 -29.21
C SER A 44 -3.88 -6.15 -28.89
N TYR A 45 -3.59 -7.41 -29.21
CA TYR A 45 -2.23 -7.96 -29.13
C TYR A 45 -1.36 -7.54 -30.32
N SER A 46 -1.95 -7.01 -31.39
CA SER A 46 -1.17 -6.43 -32.49
C SER A 46 -0.63 -5.06 -32.04
N GLN A 47 0.68 -5.03 -31.83
CA GLN A 47 1.47 -3.97 -31.21
C GLN A 47 1.54 -2.64 -32.01
N ARG A 48 0.59 -2.39 -32.92
CA ARG A 48 0.71 -1.32 -33.93
C ARG A 48 0.38 0.08 -33.41
N ASN A 49 -0.14 0.23 -32.20
CA ASN A 49 -0.56 1.54 -31.67
C ASN A 49 -0.36 1.68 -30.14
N ASN A 50 0.75 1.15 -29.61
CA ASN A 50 1.04 1.08 -28.17
C ASN A 50 2.04 2.17 -27.71
N ASP A 51 1.92 3.40 -28.23
CA ASP A 51 2.71 4.50 -27.68
C ASP A 51 2.12 4.92 -26.32
N ARG A 52 2.68 4.33 -25.25
CA ARG A 52 2.27 4.56 -23.87
C ARG A 52 2.53 6.01 -23.45
N ASP A 53 3.51 6.68 -24.05
CA ASP A 53 3.86 8.05 -23.70
C ASP A 53 2.76 9.03 -24.14
N SER A 54 2.01 8.68 -25.20
CA SER A 54 0.84 9.45 -25.67
C SER A 54 -0.38 9.34 -24.77
N TRP A 55 -0.43 8.35 -23.87
CA TRP A 55 -1.59 8.15 -23.01
C TRP A 55 -1.71 9.27 -21.97
N PRO A 56 -2.93 9.55 -21.49
CA PRO A 56 -3.15 10.34 -20.31
C PRO A 56 -2.29 9.89 -19.12
N GLN A 57 -1.74 10.85 -18.38
CA GLN A 57 -0.86 10.57 -17.25
C GLN A 57 -1.21 11.46 -16.06
N VAL A 58 -1.17 10.89 -14.86
CA VAL A 58 -1.38 11.61 -13.59
C VAL A 58 -0.02 11.87 -12.95
N TRP A 59 0.18 13.11 -12.54
CA TRP A 59 1.39 13.60 -11.89
C TRP A 59 1.04 14.18 -10.52
N VAL A 60 1.82 13.84 -9.50
CA VAL A 60 1.73 14.51 -8.19
C VAL A 60 2.57 15.77 -8.22
N LYS A 61 2.01 16.90 -7.78
CA LYS A 61 2.72 18.20 -7.83
C LYS A 61 3.86 18.25 -6.83
N SER A 62 3.56 17.96 -5.56
CA SER A 62 4.53 17.92 -4.46
C SER A 62 5.32 16.61 -4.41
N ALA A 63 6.61 16.68 -4.07
CA ALA A 63 7.43 15.49 -3.86
C ALA A 63 7.09 14.78 -2.53
N ASP A 64 6.66 15.55 -1.53
CA ASP A 64 6.36 15.04 -0.18
C ASP A 64 5.09 14.19 -0.15
N ASP A 65 4.14 14.46 -1.06
CA ASP A 65 2.89 13.69 -1.19
C ASP A 65 3.07 12.39 -1.98
N PHE A 66 4.18 12.23 -2.69
CA PHE A 66 4.41 11.10 -3.58
C PHE A 66 4.41 9.73 -2.85
N PRO A 67 5.05 9.57 -1.67
CA PRO A 67 4.97 8.32 -0.90
C PRO A 67 3.54 7.99 -0.44
N LYS A 68 2.77 9.01 -0.04
CA LYS A 68 1.36 8.86 0.37
C LYS A 68 0.50 8.41 -0.81
N ALA A 69 0.65 9.05 -1.97
CA ALA A 69 -0.05 8.69 -3.20
C ALA A 69 0.24 7.24 -3.61
N ARG A 70 1.50 6.80 -3.52
CA ARG A 70 1.88 5.41 -3.78
C ARG A 70 1.25 4.42 -2.80
N GLY A 71 1.26 4.74 -1.51
CA GLY A 71 0.61 3.91 -0.50
C GLY A 71 -0.85 3.66 -0.85
N LEU A 72 -1.59 4.72 -1.18
CA LEU A 72 -3.00 4.63 -1.57
C LEU A 72 -3.22 3.74 -2.79
N LEU A 73 -2.43 3.91 -3.86
CA LEU A 73 -2.56 3.09 -5.07
C LEU A 73 -2.19 1.62 -4.85
N LYS A 74 -1.26 1.35 -3.93
CA LYS A 74 -0.91 0.00 -3.51
C LYS A 74 -2.04 -0.66 -2.72
N ASP A 75 -2.66 0.07 -1.80
CA ASP A 75 -3.72 -0.45 -0.93
C ASP A 75 -4.96 -0.88 -1.72
N ILE A 76 -5.28 -0.18 -2.82
CA ILE A 76 -6.38 -0.55 -3.74
C ILE A 76 -5.98 -1.57 -4.82
N GLY A 77 -4.72 -2.03 -4.84
CA GLY A 77 -4.22 -3.04 -5.77
C GLY A 77 -3.94 -2.54 -7.20
N ILE A 78 -3.85 -1.23 -7.43
CA ILE A 78 -3.48 -0.67 -8.75
C ILE A 78 -1.96 -0.78 -8.96
N GLU A 79 -1.17 -0.49 -7.93
CA GLU A 79 0.29 -0.62 -8.05
C GLU A 79 0.70 -2.10 -7.91
N PRO A 80 1.56 -2.63 -8.81
CA PRO A 80 1.97 -4.03 -8.72
C PRO A 80 2.60 -4.30 -7.35
N VAL A 81 2.01 -5.26 -6.63
CA VAL A 81 2.60 -5.80 -5.42
C VAL A 81 3.92 -6.43 -5.83
N VAL A 82 5.03 -5.75 -5.54
CA VAL A 82 6.33 -6.37 -5.67
C VAL A 82 6.37 -7.50 -4.65
N ARG A 83 6.30 -8.74 -5.12
CA ARG A 83 6.45 -9.91 -4.26
C ARG A 83 7.85 -9.81 -3.61
N PHE A 84 7.96 -10.17 -2.33
CA PHE A 84 9.23 -10.14 -1.59
C PHE A 84 9.79 -8.73 -1.29
N GLN A 85 8.95 -7.70 -1.20
CA GLN A 85 9.41 -6.36 -0.77
C GLN A 85 10.17 -6.39 0.55
N GLU A 86 9.71 -7.16 1.53
CA GLU A 86 10.38 -7.30 2.83
C GLU A 86 11.81 -7.87 2.65
N GLU A 87 11.94 -8.95 1.88
CA GLU A 87 13.22 -9.63 1.63
C GLU A 87 14.17 -8.73 0.82
N LEU A 88 13.67 -8.00 -0.18
CA LEU A 88 14.44 -7.03 -0.95
C LEU A 88 14.88 -5.83 -0.11
N ARG A 89 14.07 -5.40 0.86
CA ARG A 89 14.44 -4.34 1.82
C ARG A 89 15.52 -4.82 2.78
N LEU A 90 15.43 -6.05 3.29
CA LEU A 90 16.45 -6.69 4.11
C LEU A 90 17.79 -6.83 3.35
N HIS A 91 17.75 -7.20 2.07
CA HIS A 91 18.97 -7.26 1.24
C HIS A 91 19.58 -5.88 0.95
N ARG A 92 18.75 -4.84 0.83
CA ARG A 92 19.21 -3.46 0.55
C ARG A 92 19.72 -2.74 1.80
N GLN A 93 19.25 -3.12 2.98
CA GLN A 93 19.64 -2.58 4.28
C GLN A 93 19.94 -3.74 5.22
N PRO A 94 21.20 -4.20 5.30
CA PRO A 94 21.58 -5.33 6.14
C PRO A 94 21.31 -5.07 7.64
N ASP A 95 21.26 -3.80 8.05
CA ASP A 95 20.93 -3.39 9.43
C ASP A 95 19.43 -3.16 9.68
N TYR A 96 18.56 -3.42 8.69
CA TYR A 96 17.12 -3.23 8.85
C TYR A 96 16.55 -4.26 9.83
N ARG A 97 16.29 -3.83 11.05
CA ARG A 97 15.49 -4.59 12.02
C ARG A 97 14.01 -4.31 11.74
N PRO A 98 13.22 -5.30 11.27
CA PRO A 98 11.80 -5.09 11.09
C PRO A 98 11.19 -4.65 12.43
N PRO A 99 10.22 -3.70 12.43
CA PRO A 99 9.60 -3.24 13.66
C PRO A 99 9.04 -4.45 14.39
N ALA A 100 9.56 -4.72 15.60
CA ALA A 100 9.12 -5.85 16.39
C ALA A 100 7.60 -5.82 16.49
N GLN A 101 6.94 -6.91 16.07
CA GLN A 101 5.50 -7.06 16.12
C GLN A 101 5.06 -6.91 17.58
N ARG A 102 4.68 -5.68 17.95
CA ARG A 102 4.29 -5.29 19.32
C ARG A 102 3.10 -6.13 19.83
N THR A 103 2.36 -6.76 18.92
CA THR A 103 1.28 -7.70 19.19
C THR A 103 1.80 -9.02 19.76
N ALA A 104 2.86 -9.60 19.19
CA ALA A 104 3.41 -10.88 19.64
C ALA A 104 4.00 -10.80 21.06
N SER A 105 4.69 -9.69 21.39
CA SER A 105 5.24 -9.48 22.73
C SER A 105 4.15 -9.28 23.78
N ARG A 106 3.07 -8.57 23.45
CA ARG A 106 1.90 -8.40 24.34
C ARG A 106 1.17 -9.72 24.60
N VAL A 107 0.95 -10.53 23.57
CA VAL A 107 0.32 -11.85 23.71
C VAL A 107 1.19 -12.78 24.57
N ARG A 108 2.50 -12.82 24.31
CA ARG A 108 3.45 -13.60 25.12
C ARG A 108 3.42 -13.21 26.60
N LEU A 109 3.36 -11.91 26.88
CA LEU A 109 3.28 -11.39 28.25
C LEU A 109 1.95 -11.76 28.93
N MET A 110 0.82 -11.70 28.22
CA MET A 110 -0.48 -12.14 28.75
C MET A 110 -0.50 -13.64 29.08
N VAL A 111 0.06 -14.48 28.21
CA VAL A 111 0.15 -15.93 28.47
C VAL A 111 1.00 -16.20 29.72
N LEU A 112 2.15 -15.54 29.84
CA LEU A 112 3.01 -15.67 31.03
C LEU A 112 2.30 -15.19 32.30
N ALA A 113 1.54 -14.11 32.25
CA ALA A 113 0.76 -13.62 33.38
C ALA A 113 -0.33 -14.61 33.82
N ILE A 114 -1.01 -15.27 32.86
CA ILE A 114 -2.00 -16.31 33.15
C ILE A 114 -1.33 -17.51 33.83
N VAL A 115 -0.22 -18.00 33.28
CA VAL A 115 0.53 -19.13 33.86
C VAL A 115 1.00 -18.80 35.27
N ALA A 116 1.58 -17.62 35.49
CA ALA A 116 2.02 -17.17 36.80
C ALA A 116 0.84 -17.06 37.79
N GLY A 117 -0.31 -16.54 37.34
CA GLY A 117 -1.53 -16.46 38.15
C GLY A 117 -2.04 -17.84 38.58
N VAL A 118 -2.10 -18.81 37.66
CA VAL A 118 -2.50 -20.19 37.99
C VAL A 118 -1.53 -20.82 38.99
N MET A 119 -0.23 -20.65 38.78
CA MET A 119 0.82 -21.18 39.66
C MET A 119 0.69 -20.61 41.08
N LEU A 120 0.42 -19.31 41.20
CA LEU A 120 0.19 -18.64 42.49
C LEU A 120 -1.06 -19.17 43.20
N VAL A 121 -2.16 -19.39 42.48
CA VAL A 121 -3.40 -19.96 43.05
C VAL A 121 -3.17 -21.39 43.55
N VAL A 122 -2.41 -22.20 42.81
CA VAL A 122 -2.07 -23.59 43.21
C VAL A 122 -1.23 -23.58 44.49
N VAL A 123 -0.22 -22.71 44.59
CA VAL A 123 0.63 -22.61 45.78
C VAL A 123 -0.16 -22.14 47.00
N LEU A 124 -1.01 -21.12 46.85
CA LEU A 124 -1.87 -20.64 47.93
C LEU A 124 -2.86 -21.70 48.42
N LYS A 125 -3.44 -22.48 47.50
CA LYS A 125 -4.28 -23.63 47.85
C LYS A 125 -3.49 -24.71 48.59
N ALA A 126 -2.25 -24.97 48.21
CA ALA A 126 -1.41 -25.97 48.87
C ALA A 126 -0.99 -25.54 50.28
N THR A 127 -0.73 -24.24 50.51
CA THR A 127 -0.30 -23.73 51.82
C THR A 127 -1.45 -23.49 52.81
N GLN A 128 -2.68 -23.26 52.34
CA GLN A 128 -3.86 -23.15 53.22
C GLN A 128 -4.46 -24.50 53.65
N VAL A 129 -3.99 -25.61 53.06
CA VAL A 129 -4.47 -26.97 53.34
C VAL A 129 -3.53 -27.71 54.32
N LEU A 130 -2.44 -27.07 54.75
CA LEU A 130 -1.49 -27.58 55.76
C LEU A 130 -1.70 -26.87 57.09
#